data_AF-A0A2V5RPX8-F1
#
_entry.id   AF-A0A2V5RPX8-F1
#
_cell.length_a   1.000
_cell.length_b   1.000
_cell.length_c   1.000
_cell.angle_alpha   90.00
_cell.angle_beta   90.00
_cell.angle_gamma   90.00
#
_symmetry.space_group_name_H-M   'P 1'
#
loop_
_entity.id
_entity.type
_entity.pdbx_description
1 polymer ?
#
loop_
_entity_poly.entity_id
_entity_poly.type
_entity_poly.pdbx_seq_one_letter_code
_entity_poly.pdbx_strand_id
1 'polypeptide(L)'
;MYVTDFHNGKVATFDENFQQVTPNGFTDPNLPAGYGPFGIRNFNGEIFVTYAKQDPKREDDVACPGCGFINVFDTSGNFLRRLVSNGNLNAPWGLTVVEDELWVGNFGDGLINVYDPTTPETFIETLMRLDGTPLQFDGLWDLLPAQAGGVFFAAGIADEEHGLFGIITEDQP
;
A
#
# COMPACT_ATOMS: atom_id res chain seq x y z
N MET A 1 -11.93 -12.89 -4.48
CA MET A 1 -11.38 -12.09 -3.36
C MET A 1 -9.88 -12.34 -3.25
N TYR A 2 -9.10 -11.30 -2.96
CA TYR A 2 -7.66 -11.40 -2.71
C TYR A 2 -7.38 -10.96 -1.27
N VAL A 3 -6.51 -11.67 -0.56
CA VAL A 3 -6.20 -11.45 0.85
C VAL A 3 -4.69 -11.49 1.03
N THR A 4 -4.11 -10.45 1.62
CA THR A 4 -2.70 -10.44 2.01
C THR A 4 -2.52 -11.25 3.30
N ASP A 5 -1.83 -12.37 3.19
CA ASP A 5 -1.36 -13.16 4.33
C ASP A 5 0.08 -12.75 4.61
N PHE A 6 0.21 -11.71 5.43
CA PHE A 6 1.50 -11.11 5.76
C PHE A 6 2.43 -12.16 6.37
N HIS A 7 1.99 -12.85 7.43
CA HIS A 7 2.77 -13.84 8.16
C HIS A 7 3.39 -14.92 7.26
N ASN A 8 2.60 -15.49 6.36
CA ASN A 8 3.07 -16.54 5.45
C ASN A 8 3.72 -16.00 4.17
N GLY A 9 3.72 -14.68 3.96
CA GLY A 9 4.33 -14.04 2.80
C GLY A 9 3.59 -14.34 1.49
N LYS A 10 2.26 -14.44 1.52
CA LYS A 10 1.45 -14.87 0.36
C LYS A 10 0.22 -14.01 0.16
N VAL A 11 -0.25 -13.93 -1.07
CA VAL A 11 -1.63 -13.48 -1.35
C VAL A 11 -2.50 -14.71 -1.52
N ALA A 12 -3.44 -14.92 -0.60
CA ALA A 12 -4.46 -15.94 -0.73
C ALA A 12 -5.59 -15.43 -1.64
N THR A 13 -6.09 -16.29 -2.52
CA THR A 13 -7.17 -15.92 -3.44
C THR A 13 -8.34 -16.87 -3.27
N PHE A 14 -9.55 -16.33 -3.35
CA PHE A 14 -10.79 -17.08 -3.12
C PHE A 14 -11.81 -16.75 -4.20
N ASP A 15 -12.56 -17.75 -4.64
CA ASP A 15 -13.73 -17.55 -5.51
C ASP A 15 -14.93 -16.99 -4.74
N GLU A 16 -16.07 -16.84 -5.41
CA GLU A 16 -17.32 -16.35 -4.82
C GLU A 16 -17.93 -17.29 -3.77
N ASN A 17 -17.51 -18.55 -3.75
CA ASN A 17 -17.89 -19.56 -2.77
C ASN A 17 -16.85 -19.69 -1.63
N PHE A 18 -15.94 -18.72 -1.53
CA PHE A 18 -14.83 -18.69 -0.58
C PHE A 18 -13.93 -19.93 -0.65
N GLN A 19 -13.88 -20.61 -1.80
CA GLN A 19 -12.93 -21.69 -2.04
C GLN A 19 -11.60 -21.10 -2.48
N GLN A 20 -10.51 -21.57 -1.90
CA GLN A 20 -9.18 -21.07 -2.26
C GLN A 20 -8.86 -21.46 -3.71
N VAL A 21 -8.44 -20.46 -4.50
CA VAL A 21 -7.99 -20.61 -5.88
C VAL A 21 -6.55 -20.10 -6.01
N THR A 22 -5.93 -20.36 -7.16
CA THR A 22 -4.59 -19.85 -7.55
C THR A 22 -3.55 -19.86 -6.39
N PRO A 23 -3.28 -21.02 -5.76
CA PRO A 23 -2.48 -21.06 -4.53
C PRO A 23 -1.00 -20.66 -4.71
N ASN A 24 -0.54 -20.51 -5.95
CA ASN A 24 0.84 -20.18 -6.31
C ASN A 24 0.94 -18.89 -7.16
N GLY A 25 -0.11 -18.07 -7.20
CA GLY A 25 -0.08 -16.76 -7.88
C GLY A 25 0.64 -15.70 -7.04
N PHE A 26 0.64 -14.47 -7.53
CA PHE A 26 1.09 -13.27 -6.81
C PHE A 26 2.53 -13.36 -6.29
N THR A 27 3.39 -14.04 -7.05
CA THR A 27 4.79 -14.26 -6.69
C THR A 27 5.68 -13.38 -7.54
N ASP A 28 6.54 -12.62 -6.88
CA ASP A 28 7.66 -11.92 -7.51
C ASP A 28 8.96 -12.71 -7.25
N PRO A 29 9.60 -13.25 -8.30
CA PRO A 29 10.77 -14.11 -8.14
C PRO A 29 12.01 -13.36 -7.61
N ASN A 30 11.99 -12.02 -7.63
CA ASN A 30 13.10 -11.18 -7.21
C ASN A 30 12.76 -10.38 -5.94
N LEU A 31 11.68 -10.71 -5.23
CA LEU A 31 11.38 -10.09 -3.93
C LEU A 31 12.42 -10.55 -2.89
N PRO A 32 13.10 -9.63 -2.20
CA PRO A 32 14.01 -10.02 -1.13
C PRO A 32 13.29 -10.83 -0.04
N ALA A 33 13.99 -11.81 0.53
CA ALA A 33 13.46 -12.58 1.65
C ALA A 33 13.20 -11.66 2.87
N GLY A 34 12.18 -12.01 3.67
CA GLY A 34 11.78 -11.23 4.84
C GLY A 34 10.82 -10.08 4.54
N TYR A 35 10.20 -10.07 3.36
CA TYR A 35 9.11 -9.17 3.02
C TYR A 35 7.82 -9.97 2.79
N GLY A 36 6.71 -9.48 3.32
CA GLY A 36 5.37 -10.05 3.16
C GLY A 36 4.41 -9.05 2.52
N PRO A 37 3.36 -9.50 1.81
CA PRO A 37 2.37 -8.61 1.23
C PRO A 37 1.55 -7.96 2.35
N PHE A 38 1.34 -6.65 2.27
CA PHE A 38 0.77 -5.85 3.36
C PHE A 38 -0.59 -5.27 2.96
N GLY A 39 -0.61 -4.38 1.97
CA GLY A 39 -1.80 -3.84 1.32
C GLY A 39 -2.04 -4.41 -0.08
N ILE A 40 -3.28 -4.39 -0.54
CA ILE A 40 -3.69 -4.88 -1.86
C ILE A 40 -4.88 -4.10 -2.43
N ARG A 41 -4.80 -3.67 -3.69
CA ARG A 41 -5.89 -2.97 -4.40
C ARG A 41 -5.95 -3.36 -5.87
N ASN A 42 -7.16 -3.35 -6.43
CA ASN A 42 -7.39 -3.50 -7.86
C ASN A 42 -7.63 -2.12 -8.48
N PHE A 43 -6.81 -1.74 -9.45
CA PHE A 43 -6.99 -0.56 -10.27
C PHE A 43 -7.13 -1.01 -11.74
N ASN A 44 -8.34 -0.89 -12.29
CA ASN A 44 -8.63 -1.15 -13.70
C ASN A 44 -8.14 -2.54 -14.22
N GLY A 45 -8.17 -3.57 -13.38
CA GLY A 45 -7.76 -4.93 -13.75
C GLY A 45 -6.30 -5.27 -13.47
N GLU A 46 -5.51 -4.30 -13.00
CA GLU A 46 -4.19 -4.54 -12.42
C GLU A 46 -4.31 -4.61 -10.89
N ILE A 47 -3.67 -5.60 -10.29
CA ILE A 47 -3.65 -5.81 -8.84
C ILE A 47 -2.32 -5.29 -8.30
N PHE A 48 -2.38 -4.21 -7.53
CA PHE A 48 -1.24 -3.61 -6.87
C PHE A 48 -1.14 -4.22 -5.47
N VAL A 49 0.04 -4.72 -5.13
CA VAL A 49 0.32 -5.33 -3.83
C VAL A 49 1.53 -4.61 -3.25
N THR A 50 1.38 -4.04 -2.06
CA THR A 50 2.51 -3.51 -1.31
C THR A 50 3.15 -4.63 -0.49
N TYR A 51 4.45 -4.52 -0.27
CA TYR A 51 5.20 -5.46 0.57
C TYR A 51 5.96 -4.70 1.63
N ALA A 52 5.77 -5.08 2.89
CA ALA A 52 6.47 -4.53 4.04
C ALA A 52 7.49 -5.56 4.57
N LYS A 53 8.54 -5.05 5.21
CA LYS A 53 9.54 -5.90 5.86
C LYS A 53 8.93 -6.53 7.11
N GLN A 54 9.16 -7.81 7.30
CA GLN A 54 8.68 -8.55 8.47
C GLN A 54 9.69 -8.52 9.61
N ASP A 55 9.18 -8.53 10.83
CA ASP A 55 9.98 -8.83 12.01
C ASP A 55 10.46 -10.31 11.99
N PRO A 56 11.40 -10.71 12.87
CA PRO A 56 11.88 -12.10 12.91
C PRO A 56 10.80 -13.14 13.15
N LYS A 57 9.68 -12.78 13.81
CA LYS A 57 8.55 -13.69 14.04
C LYS A 57 7.53 -13.70 12.91
N ARG A 58 7.61 -12.73 11.99
CA ARG A 58 6.66 -12.50 10.91
C ARG A 58 5.26 -12.12 11.40
N GLU A 59 5.18 -11.52 12.58
CA GLU A 59 3.91 -11.09 13.18
C GLU A 59 3.63 -9.63 12.84
N ASP A 60 4.66 -8.79 12.87
CA ASP A 60 4.57 -7.35 12.65
C ASP A 60 5.53 -6.88 11.56
N ASP A 61 5.25 -5.69 11.02
CA ASP A 61 6.18 -5.02 10.13
C ASP A 61 7.37 -4.42 10.90
N VAL A 62 8.46 -4.18 10.17
CA VAL A 62 9.58 -3.38 10.66
C VAL A 62 9.55 -2.07 9.91
N ALA A 63 8.97 -1.05 10.53
CA ALA A 63 9.03 0.33 10.04
C ALA A 63 10.48 0.78 9.88
N CYS A 64 10.91 0.99 8.63
CA CYS A 64 12.20 1.60 8.32
C CYS A 64 12.19 2.33 6.98
N PRO A 65 12.99 3.40 6.83
CA PRO A 65 13.12 4.11 5.57
C PRO A 65 13.60 3.19 4.44
N GLY A 66 12.85 3.17 3.33
CA GLY A 66 13.14 2.33 2.17
C GLY A 66 12.84 0.85 2.39
N CYS A 67 12.12 0.47 3.43
CA CYS A 67 11.77 -0.92 3.69
C CYS A 67 10.40 -1.29 3.10
N GLY A 68 10.27 -1.16 1.78
CA GLY A 68 9.04 -1.56 1.10
C GLY A 68 9.19 -1.78 -0.39
N PHE A 69 8.20 -2.45 -0.96
CA PHE A 69 8.05 -2.65 -2.40
C PHE A 69 6.60 -2.48 -2.81
N ILE A 70 6.37 -2.19 -4.10
CA ILE A 70 5.05 -2.27 -4.72
C ILE A 70 5.18 -3.08 -6.00
N ASN A 71 4.42 -4.17 -6.09
CA ASN A 71 4.36 -5.02 -7.27
C ASN A 71 2.98 -4.95 -7.91
N VAL A 72 2.94 -5.15 -9.22
CA VAL A 72 1.71 -5.15 -10.02
C VAL A 72 1.55 -6.50 -10.68
N PHE A 73 0.34 -7.06 -10.55
CA PHE A 73 -0.06 -8.35 -11.08
C PHE A 73 -1.32 -8.20 -11.95
N ASP A 74 -1.62 -9.19 -12.78
CA ASP A 74 -2.95 -9.30 -13.36
C ASP A 74 -3.93 -9.98 -12.37
N THR A 75 -5.21 -10.04 -12.74
CA THR A 75 -6.25 -10.69 -11.93
C THR A 75 -6.09 -12.21 -11.79
N SER A 76 -5.26 -12.83 -12.63
CA SER A 76 -4.90 -14.26 -12.50
C SER A 76 -3.70 -14.47 -11.57
N GLY A 77 -3.11 -13.38 -11.04
CA GLY A 77 -1.95 -13.42 -10.15
C GLY A 77 -0.62 -13.56 -10.88
N ASN A 78 -0.57 -13.32 -12.19
CA ASN A 78 0.70 -13.30 -12.91
C ASN A 78 1.43 -11.98 -12.62
N PHE A 79 2.72 -12.07 -12.30
CA PHE A 79 3.55 -10.89 -12.07
C PHE A 79 3.74 -10.12 -13.38
N LEU A 80 3.36 -8.83 -13.38
CA LEU A 80 3.52 -7.94 -14.51
C LEU A 80 4.80 -7.11 -14.38
N ARG A 81 4.97 -6.44 -13.23
CA ARG A 81 6.15 -5.60 -12.95
C ARG A 81 6.30 -5.35 -11.46
N ARG A 82 7.53 -4.98 -11.08
CA ARG A 82 7.78 -4.21 -9.85
C ARG A 82 7.64 -2.73 -10.20
N LEU A 83 6.78 -2.03 -9.45
CA LEU A 83 6.55 -0.61 -9.67
C LEU A 83 7.52 0.24 -8.85
N VAL A 84 7.73 -0.07 -7.58
CA VAL A 84 8.60 0.72 -6.69
C VAL A 84 9.44 -0.22 -5.83
N SER A 85 10.72 0.12 -5.69
CA SER A 85 11.69 -0.60 -4.85
C SER A 85 12.28 0.34 -3.80
N ASN A 86 12.04 0.08 -2.52
CA ASN A 86 12.59 0.86 -1.41
C ASN A 86 12.16 2.34 -1.49
N GLY A 87 13.12 3.27 -1.65
CA GLY A 87 12.84 4.70 -1.81
C GLY A 87 12.15 5.30 -0.58
N ASN A 88 11.02 5.98 -0.81
CA ASN A 88 10.23 6.62 0.24
C ASN A 88 9.24 5.64 0.91
N LEU A 89 9.28 4.35 0.59
CA LEU A 89 8.38 3.36 1.18
C LEU A 89 8.82 2.99 2.60
N ASN A 90 7.87 2.95 3.52
CA ASN A 90 8.08 2.60 4.92
C ASN A 90 6.83 1.86 5.43
N ALA A 91 6.92 0.52 5.44
CA ALA A 91 5.76 -0.36 5.65
C ALA A 91 4.52 0.10 4.83
N PRO A 92 4.62 0.17 3.49
CA PRO A 92 3.54 0.71 2.66
C PRO A 92 2.27 -0.15 2.77
N TRP A 93 1.11 0.45 3.03
CA TRP A 93 -0.16 -0.26 3.15
C TRP A 93 -1.22 0.34 2.22
N GLY A 94 -1.64 1.58 2.49
CA GLY A 94 -2.73 2.23 1.80
C GLY A 94 -2.37 2.51 0.34
N LEU A 95 -3.28 2.18 -0.57
CA LEU A 95 -3.13 2.46 -2.01
C LEU A 95 -4.41 3.10 -2.53
N THR A 96 -4.27 4.22 -3.24
CA THR A 96 -5.38 4.80 -3.98
C THR A 96 -4.90 5.52 -5.23
N VAL A 97 -5.76 5.68 -6.22
CA VAL A 97 -5.47 6.48 -7.41
C VAL A 97 -6.30 7.75 -7.36
N VAL A 98 -5.63 8.90 -7.50
CA VAL A 98 -6.23 10.24 -7.54
C VAL A 98 -5.64 10.92 -8.76
N GLU A 99 -6.50 11.38 -9.68
CA GLU A 99 -6.08 12.08 -10.90
C GLU A 99 -4.96 11.38 -11.68
N ASP A 100 -5.11 10.06 -11.87
CA ASP A 100 -4.14 9.17 -12.53
C ASP A 100 -2.78 8.99 -11.82
N GLU A 101 -2.64 9.50 -10.59
CA GLU A 101 -1.45 9.32 -9.76
C GLU A 101 -1.70 8.30 -8.63
N LEU A 102 -0.70 7.46 -8.35
CA LEU A 102 -0.78 6.47 -7.27
C LEU A 102 -0.35 7.11 -5.95
N TRP A 103 -1.29 7.29 -5.04
CA TRP A 103 -1.02 7.67 -3.67
C TRP A 103 -0.77 6.42 -2.82
N VAL A 104 0.37 6.42 -2.13
CA VAL A 104 0.82 5.33 -1.28
C VAL A 104 0.91 5.84 0.15
N GLY A 105 0.04 5.31 1.02
CA GLY A 105 0.09 5.54 2.45
C GLY A 105 1.10 4.60 3.11
N ASN A 106 2.12 5.18 3.74
CA ASN A 106 3.06 4.45 4.57
C ASN A 106 2.45 4.24 5.95
N PHE A 107 2.33 2.99 6.39
CA PHE A 107 1.90 2.70 7.75
C PHE A 107 2.97 3.12 8.77
N GLY A 108 4.25 2.81 8.46
CA GLY A 108 5.33 2.91 9.43
C GLY A 108 5.81 4.33 9.76
N ASP A 109 5.66 5.29 8.84
CA ASP A 109 5.92 6.71 9.12
C ASP A 109 4.72 7.62 8.84
N GLY A 110 3.59 7.09 8.40
CA GLY A 110 2.37 7.87 8.20
C GLY A 110 2.38 8.83 7.01
N LEU A 111 3.47 8.88 6.23
CA LEU A 111 3.57 9.77 5.07
C LEU A 111 2.74 9.25 3.90
N ILE A 112 2.31 10.16 3.02
CA ILE A 112 1.68 9.82 1.75
C ILE A 112 2.64 10.20 0.62
N ASN A 113 3.09 9.19 -0.12
CA ASN A 113 4.00 9.36 -1.26
C ASN A 113 3.28 9.08 -2.57
N VAL A 114 3.53 9.91 -3.58
CA VAL A 114 2.85 9.89 -4.87
C VAL A 114 3.81 9.38 -5.93
N TYR A 115 3.32 8.46 -6.78
CA TYR A 115 4.09 7.82 -7.84
C TYR A 115 3.28 7.75 -9.14
N ASP A 116 3.97 7.65 -10.27
CA ASP A 116 3.35 7.24 -11.53
C ASP A 116 2.94 5.75 -11.42
N PRO A 117 1.65 5.38 -11.62
CA PRO A 117 1.20 4.00 -11.51
C PRO A 117 1.68 3.09 -12.65
N THR A 118 2.16 3.66 -13.76
CA THR A 118 2.51 2.96 -15.00
C THR A 118 4.01 2.86 -15.20
N THR A 119 4.76 3.90 -14.87
CA THR A 119 6.21 3.98 -15.07
C THR A 119 6.95 3.54 -13.80
N PRO A 120 7.71 2.44 -13.83
CA PRO A 120 8.46 1.98 -12.66
C PRO A 120 9.43 3.04 -12.11
N GLU A 121 9.60 3.01 -10.79
CA GLU A 121 10.54 3.83 -10.01
C GLU A 121 10.38 5.35 -10.21
N THR A 122 9.19 5.79 -10.63
CA THR A 122 8.90 7.21 -10.88
C THR A 122 8.13 7.81 -9.71
N PHE A 123 8.88 8.40 -8.78
CA PHE A 123 8.34 9.21 -7.69
C PHE A 123 7.96 10.60 -8.18
N ILE A 124 6.82 11.11 -7.72
CA ILE A 124 6.29 12.44 -8.05
C ILE A 124 6.55 13.37 -6.87
N GLU A 125 5.91 13.14 -5.73
CA GLU A 125 6.06 13.97 -4.53
C GLU A 125 5.63 13.26 -3.24
N THR A 126 5.94 13.88 -2.10
CA THR A 126 5.31 13.54 -0.81
C THR A 126 4.25 14.60 -0.56
N LEU A 127 3.03 14.21 -0.18
CA LEU A 127 1.97 15.18 0.06
C LEU A 127 2.33 16.09 1.24
N MET A 128 2.14 17.39 1.02
CA MET A 128 2.45 18.44 1.99
C MET A 128 1.19 19.20 2.40
N ARG A 129 1.21 19.75 3.61
CA ARG A 129 0.26 20.76 4.08
C ARG A 129 0.68 22.14 3.58
N LEU A 130 -0.24 23.11 3.60
CA LEU A 130 0.03 24.49 3.19
C LEU A 130 1.21 25.15 3.93
N ASP A 131 1.46 24.76 5.18
CA ASP A 131 2.59 25.27 5.98
C ASP A 131 3.95 24.68 5.60
N GLY A 132 4.00 23.79 4.59
CA GLY A 132 5.21 23.15 4.11
C GLY A 132 5.66 21.95 4.96
N THR A 133 4.83 21.48 5.89
CA THR A 133 5.07 20.21 6.60
C THR A 133 4.41 19.03 5.89
N PRO A 134 4.94 17.80 6.00
CA PRO A 134 4.29 16.65 5.38
C PRO A 134 2.88 16.38 5.91
N LEU A 135 1.97 15.99 5.02
CA LEU A 135 0.69 15.45 5.42
C LEU A 135 0.90 14.03 5.94
N GLN A 136 0.79 13.88 7.26
CA GLN A 136 1.20 12.67 7.98
C GLN A 136 0.13 12.21 8.97
N PHE A 137 -0.11 10.90 9.00
CA PHE A 137 -1.01 10.24 9.93
C PHE A 137 -0.36 8.96 10.47
N ASP A 138 -0.06 8.93 11.77
CA ASP A 138 0.52 7.75 12.45
C ASP A 138 -0.31 6.48 12.17
N GLY A 139 0.35 5.38 11.79
CA GLY A 139 -0.33 4.10 11.49
C GLY A 139 -1.31 4.17 10.31
N LEU A 140 -0.99 4.89 9.22
CA LEU A 140 -1.88 5.08 8.08
C LEU A 140 -2.20 3.76 7.35
N TRP A 141 -3.44 3.28 7.47
CA TRP A 141 -3.88 2.00 6.92
C TRP A 141 -4.43 2.11 5.49
N ASP A 142 -5.48 2.90 5.28
CA ASP A 142 -6.19 2.88 4.00
C ASP A 142 -6.51 4.29 3.51
N LEU A 143 -6.60 4.39 2.18
CA LEU A 143 -6.93 5.58 1.43
C LEU A 143 -8.03 5.25 0.42
N LEU A 144 -9.10 6.04 0.38
CA LEU A 144 -10.23 5.79 -0.50
C LEU A 144 -10.76 7.10 -1.11
N PRO A 145 -10.83 7.25 -2.44
CA PRO A 145 -11.35 8.47 -3.05
C PRO A 145 -12.83 8.62 -2.69
N ALA A 146 -13.21 9.82 -2.25
CA ALA A 146 -14.57 10.14 -1.87
C ALA A 146 -15.37 10.63 -3.08
N GLN A 147 -16.62 10.19 -3.22
CA GLN A 147 -17.47 10.56 -4.36
C GLN A 147 -17.75 12.08 -4.44
N ALA A 148 -17.75 12.76 -3.30
CA ALA A 148 -17.97 14.21 -3.20
C ALA A 148 -16.66 15.03 -3.29
N GLY A 149 -15.54 14.41 -3.65
CA GLY A 149 -14.21 15.01 -3.64
C GLY A 149 -13.43 14.72 -2.36
N GLY A 150 -12.10 14.71 -2.47
CA GLY A 150 -11.19 14.35 -1.38
C GLY A 150 -10.92 12.84 -1.28
N VAL A 151 -10.11 12.46 -0.29
CA VAL A 151 -9.71 11.07 -0.02
C VAL A 151 -9.97 10.75 1.45
N PHE A 152 -10.85 9.80 1.71
CA PHE A 152 -11.00 9.24 3.06
C PHE A 152 -9.73 8.51 3.46
N PHE A 153 -9.37 8.61 4.74
CA PHE A 153 -8.28 7.84 5.31
C PHE A 153 -8.69 7.20 6.63
N ALA A 154 -8.08 6.07 6.94
CA ALA A 154 -8.14 5.42 8.24
C ALA A 154 -6.72 5.15 8.74
N ALA A 155 -6.50 5.33 10.04
CA ALA A 155 -5.20 5.13 10.66
C ALA A 155 -5.32 4.52 12.06
N GLY A 156 -4.41 3.62 12.40
CA GLY A 156 -4.25 3.01 13.71
C GLY A 156 -3.23 3.78 14.55
N ILE A 157 -3.67 4.85 15.20
CA ILE A 157 -2.77 5.73 15.96
C ILE A 157 -2.42 5.12 17.31
N ALA A 158 -1.28 5.52 17.87
CA ALA A 158 -0.81 5.07 19.18
C ALA A 158 -0.67 3.54 19.25
N ASP A 159 0.13 2.96 18.34
CA ASP A 159 0.38 1.51 18.27
C ASP A 159 -0.93 0.74 18.10
N GLU A 160 -1.77 1.24 17.16
CA GLU A 160 -3.10 0.72 16.83
C GLU A 160 -4.11 0.63 17.99
N GLU A 161 -3.80 1.16 19.18
CA GLU A 161 -4.73 1.16 20.33
C GLU A 161 -5.98 2.02 20.05
N HIS A 162 -5.88 2.97 19.11
CA HIS A 162 -6.94 3.88 18.72
C HIS A 162 -7.09 4.00 17.20
N GLY A 163 -8.30 4.35 16.76
CA GLY A 163 -8.60 4.61 15.36
C GLY A 163 -8.78 6.11 15.09
N LEU A 164 -8.14 6.61 14.03
CA LEU A 164 -8.41 7.89 13.42
C LEU A 164 -9.05 7.67 12.05
N PHE A 165 -10.18 8.33 11.81
CA PHE A 165 -10.83 8.38 10.50
C PHE A 165 -11.06 9.82 10.11
N GLY A 166 -10.78 10.16 8.84
CA GLY A 166 -10.96 11.50 8.35
C GLY A 166 -11.00 11.57 6.83
N ILE A 167 -10.98 12.80 6.31
CA ILE A 167 -10.94 13.09 4.89
C ILE A 167 -9.82 14.10 4.62
N ILE A 168 -9.04 13.83 3.58
CA ILE A 168 -8.06 14.74 3.01
C ILE A 168 -8.78 15.52 1.91
N THR A 169 -8.71 16.84 1.98
CA THR A 169 -9.26 17.76 0.97
C THR A 169 -8.18 18.76 0.59
N GLU A 170 -8.28 19.32 -0.62
CA GLU A 170 -7.46 20.47 -0.98
C GLU A 170 -7.72 21.63 -0.01
N ASP A 171 -6.64 22.32 0.36
CA ASP A 171 -6.75 23.58 1.07
C ASP A 171 -7.49 24.59 0.18
N GLN A 172 -8.58 25.16 0.71
CA GLN A 172 -9.29 26.24 0.02
C GLN A 172 -8.47 27.53 0.14
N PRO A 173 -8.36 28.34 -0.94
CA PRO A 173 -7.63 29.62 -0.91
C PRO A 173 -8.22 30.65 0.05
#